data_AF-A0A6I9SUG8-F1
#
_entry.id   AF-A0A6I9SUG8-F1
#
_cell.length_a   1.000
_cell.length_b   1.000
_cell.length_c   1.000
_cell.angle_alpha   90.00
_cell.angle_beta   90.00
_cell.angle_gamma   90.00
#
_symmetry.space_group_name_H-M   'P 1'
#
loop_
_entity.id
_entity.type
_entity.pdbx_description
1 polymer ?
#
loop_
_entity_poly.entity_id
_entity_poly.type
_entity_poly.pdbx_seq_one_letter_code
_entity_poly.pdbx_strand_id
1 'polypeptide(L)'
;MASGLKLLISLGNINQSHQAYSHDEIVKKPIYNFSNSRSDVVVINGDIRIHGKSSTIFIASSSERGLHSWTLMPYPRKADVSAMQRVRNWTMKFQVAAKLPDCIRKFSIPAVLFSTGGFSGNPYHDFSDLLIPLYLTARPFNQTLLFLVTDSHRSWISKFKPILERLSKHDVINIDKRDQVLCFARTTIGLKAHDEELSLNPSQFPYYSIKHFRQFLQTTYSLERTSINDRLRSTRPRMLIISRKNTRVFKNEGEVAKLGKNLGFDVVVGDIPCNMGIVAKFVNSLDVMVGVHGAGLTNMVFLPDNAVLIQIIPLGLESSAKRYYEFPTKEMTLRYLGYKVSVNESSLFGKYPADSEVYRDPGAVRSRGYLRFRSIYMDNQDVNIDLARFKDTLLNALQLVRN
;
A
#
# COMPACT_ATOMS: atom_id res chain seq x y z
N MET A 1 -44.66 -53.51 15.14
CA MET A 1 -46.13 -53.33 15.11
C MET A 1 -46.46 -52.24 16.12
N ALA A 2 -46.56 -50.98 15.69
CA ALA A 2 -47.73 -50.31 15.12
C ALA A 2 -48.67 -49.74 16.19
N SER A 3 -48.52 -48.44 16.45
CA SER A 3 -49.56 -47.48 16.90
C SER A 3 -48.85 -46.11 17.00
N GLY A 4 -49.08 -45.08 16.20
CA GLY A 4 -50.30 -44.72 15.48
C GLY A 4 -50.91 -43.48 16.14
N LEU A 5 -50.32 -42.30 15.95
CA LEU A 5 -51.00 -41.02 16.19
C LEU A 5 -50.70 -40.06 15.05
N LYS A 6 -51.62 -39.99 14.09
CA LYS A 6 -51.70 -38.96 13.05
C LYS A 6 -52.38 -37.75 13.67
N LEU A 7 -51.67 -36.62 13.71
CA LEU A 7 -52.30 -35.32 13.95
C LEU A 7 -52.58 -34.67 12.58
N LEU A 8 -53.85 -34.64 12.21
CA LEU A 8 -54.41 -33.81 11.14
C LEU A 8 -54.55 -32.39 11.70
N ILE A 9 -53.89 -31.40 11.10
CA ILE A 9 -54.29 -30.00 11.23
C ILE A 9 -54.48 -29.40 9.84
N SER A 10 -55.68 -28.88 9.69
CA SER A 10 -56.31 -28.23 8.55
C SER A 10 -55.44 -27.14 7.90
N LEU A 11 -55.50 -27.11 6.56
CA LEU A 11 -55.10 -26.00 5.71
C LEU A 11 -55.91 -24.75 6.09
N GLY A 12 -55.26 -23.81 6.78
CA GLY A 12 -55.75 -22.45 6.97
C GLY A 12 -55.08 -21.52 5.95
N ASN A 13 -55.88 -20.98 5.03
CA ASN A 13 -55.49 -19.89 4.13
C ASN A 13 -54.91 -18.73 4.94
N ILE A 14 -53.61 -18.50 4.83
CA ILE A 14 -52.99 -17.24 5.22
C ILE A 14 -52.65 -16.52 3.92
N ASN A 15 -53.49 -15.54 3.61
CA ASN A 15 -53.32 -14.56 2.55
C ASN A 15 -51.84 -14.14 2.46
N GLN A 16 -51.23 -14.41 1.32
CA GLN A 16 -50.04 -13.69 0.88
C GLN A 16 -50.44 -12.22 0.77
N SER A 17 -50.12 -11.44 1.80
CA SER A 17 -50.01 -10.01 1.62
C SER A 17 -48.82 -9.78 0.69
N HIS A 18 -49.14 -9.51 -0.58
CA HIS A 18 -48.24 -8.83 -1.48
C HIS A 18 -47.84 -7.51 -0.82
N GLN A 19 -46.74 -7.51 -0.07
CA GLN A 19 -46.02 -6.28 0.23
C GLN A 19 -45.46 -5.80 -1.10
N ALA A 20 -46.23 -4.94 -1.76
CA ALA A 20 -45.73 -4.08 -2.81
C ALA A 20 -44.51 -3.35 -2.25
N TYR A 21 -43.33 -3.69 -2.76
CA TYR A 21 -42.13 -2.91 -2.54
C TYR A 21 -42.41 -1.50 -3.06
N SER A 22 -42.51 -0.54 -2.11
CA SER A 22 -42.52 0.89 -2.40
C SER A 22 -41.36 1.21 -3.34
N HIS A 23 -41.68 1.84 -4.47
CA HIS A 23 -40.78 2.19 -5.56
C HIS A 23 -39.85 3.38 -5.24
N ASP A 24 -39.65 3.71 -3.96
CA ASP A 24 -38.92 4.89 -3.49
C ASP A 24 -37.73 4.52 -2.57
N GLU A 25 -36.90 3.55 -2.96
CA GLU A 25 -35.49 3.62 -2.52
C GLU A 25 -34.84 4.77 -3.30
N ILE A 26 -34.93 5.97 -2.71
CA ILE A 26 -34.21 7.17 -3.15
C ILE A 26 -32.74 6.78 -3.33
N VAL A 27 -32.29 6.70 -4.60
CA VAL A 27 -30.87 6.54 -4.93
C VAL A 27 -30.13 7.68 -4.23
N LYS A 28 -29.42 7.36 -3.15
CA LYS A 28 -28.61 8.36 -2.45
C LYS A 28 -27.56 8.83 -3.44
N LYS A 29 -27.51 10.15 -3.66
CA LYS A 29 -26.52 10.78 -4.56
C LYS A 29 -25.14 10.20 -4.24
N PRO A 30 -24.37 9.79 -5.26
CA PRO A 30 -23.02 9.30 -5.05
C PRO A 30 -22.19 10.34 -4.30
N ILE A 31 -21.32 9.87 -3.42
CA ILE A 31 -20.37 10.72 -2.70
C ILE A 31 -19.07 10.69 -3.50
N TYR A 32 -18.67 11.85 -3.99
CA TYR A 32 -17.47 12.05 -4.79
C TYR A 32 -16.37 12.68 -3.92
N ASN A 33 -15.18 12.10 -3.93
CA ASN A 33 -13.99 12.69 -3.37
C ASN A 33 -12.93 12.81 -4.47
N PHE A 34 -12.95 13.95 -5.17
CA PHE A 34 -12.00 14.29 -6.24
C PHE A 34 -11.03 15.41 -5.84
N SER A 35 -11.21 15.99 -4.65
CA SER A 35 -10.33 17.06 -4.15
C SER A 35 -9.00 16.54 -3.64
N ASN A 36 -8.92 15.25 -3.27
CA ASN A 36 -7.67 14.66 -2.80
C ASN A 36 -6.61 14.62 -3.92
N SER A 37 -5.36 15.00 -3.62
CA SER A 37 -4.31 15.13 -4.63
C SER A 37 -3.84 13.78 -5.21
N ARG A 38 -4.03 12.68 -4.47
CA ARG A 38 -3.52 11.35 -4.83
C ARG A 38 -4.56 10.46 -5.48
N SER A 39 -5.80 10.45 -5.03
CA SER A 39 -6.79 9.46 -5.48
C SER A 39 -8.16 10.08 -5.67
N ASP A 40 -8.85 9.68 -6.73
CA ASP A 40 -10.27 9.93 -6.89
C ASP A 40 -11.07 8.74 -6.35
N VAL A 41 -12.06 9.01 -5.50
CA VAL A 41 -12.88 7.96 -4.88
C VAL A 41 -14.35 8.29 -5.02
N VAL A 42 -15.15 7.29 -5.35
CA VAL A 42 -16.62 7.41 -5.38
C VAL A 42 -17.26 6.35 -4.52
N VAL A 43 -18.18 6.76 -3.65
CA VAL A 43 -19.03 5.84 -2.88
C VAL A 43 -20.45 5.94 -3.40
N ILE A 44 -21.00 4.83 -3.86
CA ILE A 44 -22.32 4.74 -4.49
C ILE A 44 -23.19 3.86 -3.61
N ASN A 45 -24.46 4.25 -3.41
CA ASN A 45 -25.49 3.42 -2.80
C ASN A 45 -26.72 3.38 -3.71
N GLY A 46 -27.32 2.21 -3.90
CA GLY A 46 -28.46 1.97 -4.80
C GLY A 46 -28.27 0.70 -5.64
N ASP A 47 -29.05 0.52 -6.70
CA ASP A 47 -28.88 -0.59 -7.66
C ASP A 47 -27.67 -0.33 -8.57
N ILE A 48 -26.55 -0.98 -8.24
CA ILE A 48 -25.26 -0.86 -8.93
C ILE A 48 -24.97 -2.18 -9.63
N ARG A 49 -24.77 -2.13 -10.96
CA ARG A 49 -24.46 -3.30 -11.79
C ARG A 49 -23.10 -3.14 -12.45
N ILE A 50 -22.18 -4.04 -12.15
CA ILE A 50 -20.78 -3.95 -12.56
C ILE A 50 -20.51 -5.02 -13.61
N HIS A 51 -20.10 -4.59 -14.79
CA HIS A 51 -19.70 -5.48 -15.89
C HIS A 51 -18.19 -5.33 -16.14
N GLY A 52 -17.44 -6.38 -15.81
CA GLY A 52 -15.97 -6.37 -15.83
C GLY A 52 -15.37 -6.30 -17.23
N LYS A 53 -15.90 -7.08 -18.18
CA LYS A 53 -15.39 -7.14 -19.56
C LYS A 53 -15.42 -5.77 -20.24
N SER A 54 -16.50 -5.00 -20.07
CA SER A 54 -16.64 -3.65 -20.65
C SER A 54 -16.16 -2.52 -19.73
N SER A 55 -15.62 -2.83 -18.55
CA SER A 55 -15.29 -1.85 -17.49
C SER A 55 -16.39 -0.81 -17.28
N THR A 56 -17.63 -1.28 -17.18
CA THR A 56 -18.80 -0.40 -17.04
C THR A 56 -19.49 -0.63 -15.71
N ILE A 57 -19.79 0.46 -15.02
CA ILE A 57 -20.57 0.49 -13.78
C ILE A 57 -21.88 1.18 -14.13
N PHE A 58 -22.96 0.42 -14.17
CA PHE A 58 -24.30 0.93 -14.36
C PHE A 58 -24.92 1.26 -13.00
N ILE A 59 -25.56 2.42 -12.92
CA ILE A 59 -26.16 2.93 -11.69
C ILE A 59 -27.60 3.32 -12.02
N ALA A 60 -28.54 2.75 -11.29
CA ALA A 60 -29.94 3.09 -11.47
C ALA A 60 -30.18 4.59 -11.23
N SER A 61 -30.97 5.21 -12.09
CA SER A 61 -31.48 6.57 -11.97
C SER A 61 -33.00 6.56 -12.01
N SER A 62 -33.63 7.33 -11.12
CA SER A 62 -35.10 7.49 -11.08
C SER A 62 -35.63 8.45 -12.15
N SER A 63 -34.77 9.18 -12.86
CA SER A 63 -35.16 10.13 -13.90
C SER A 63 -34.21 10.14 -15.08
N GLU A 64 -34.75 10.34 -16.28
CA GLU A 64 -33.96 10.54 -17.51
C GLU A 64 -33.11 11.82 -17.47
N ARG A 65 -33.49 12.82 -16.66
CA ARG A 65 -32.67 14.03 -16.45
C ARG A 65 -31.38 13.77 -15.67
N GLY A 66 -31.28 12.62 -15.00
CA GLY A 66 -30.09 12.19 -14.26
C GLY A 66 -29.11 11.35 -15.09
N LEU A 67 -29.39 11.10 -16.37
CA LEU A 67 -28.55 10.31 -17.25
C LEU A 67 -27.27 11.07 -17.58
N HIS A 68 -26.14 10.52 -17.16
CA HIS A 68 -24.82 11.02 -17.52
C HIS A 68 -23.83 9.87 -17.46
N SER A 69 -22.67 10.08 -18.10
CA SER A 69 -21.58 9.12 -18.06
C SER A 69 -20.25 9.83 -17.96
N TRP A 70 -19.34 9.22 -17.21
CA TRP A 70 -17.99 9.73 -17.06
C TRP A 70 -17.05 8.56 -16.69
N THR A 71 -15.74 8.81 -16.65
CA THR A 71 -14.73 7.77 -16.44
C THR A 71 -13.87 8.03 -15.22
N LEU A 72 -13.48 6.94 -14.55
CA LEU A 72 -12.58 6.95 -13.40
C LEU A 72 -11.53 5.85 -13.55
N MET A 73 -10.31 6.10 -13.07
CA MET A 73 -9.29 5.08 -12.93
C MET A 73 -9.09 4.76 -11.44
N PRO A 74 -9.39 3.53 -10.98
CA PRO A 74 -9.47 3.24 -9.55
C PRO A 74 -8.10 2.88 -8.94
N TYR A 75 -7.12 3.79 -9.06
CA TYR A 75 -5.75 3.63 -8.56
C TYR A 75 -5.24 4.94 -7.92
N PRO A 76 -4.62 4.91 -6.73
CA PRO A 76 -3.95 6.09 -6.17
C PRO A 76 -2.73 6.47 -7.00
N ARG A 77 -2.45 7.77 -7.16
CA ARG A 77 -1.51 8.43 -8.11
C ARG A 77 -2.19 9.03 -9.35
N LYS A 78 -3.37 9.63 -9.18
CA LYS A 78 -4.15 10.20 -10.29
C LYS A 78 -3.39 11.22 -11.18
N ALA A 79 -2.39 11.90 -10.64
CA ALA A 79 -1.55 12.86 -11.37
C ALA A 79 -0.30 12.24 -12.03
N ASP A 80 0.02 10.97 -11.75
CA ASP A 80 1.21 10.30 -12.29
C ASP A 80 0.87 9.60 -13.62
N VAL A 81 1.22 10.25 -14.73
CA VAL A 81 0.93 9.75 -16.07
C VAL A 81 1.52 8.35 -16.31
N SER A 82 2.71 8.05 -15.78
CA SER A 82 3.36 6.75 -15.98
C SER A 82 2.66 5.62 -15.22
N ALA A 83 2.15 5.89 -14.01
CA ALA A 83 1.32 4.93 -13.30
C ALA A 83 -0.02 4.72 -14.03
N MET A 84 -0.69 5.81 -14.39
CA MET A 84 -2.05 5.76 -14.94
C MET A 84 -2.11 5.15 -16.35
N GLN A 85 -1.02 5.14 -17.11
CA GLN A 85 -0.92 4.40 -18.39
C GLN A 85 -1.21 2.90 -18.27
N ARG A 86 -1.04 2.31 -17.07
CA ARG A 86 -1.28 0.89 -16.80
C ARG A 86 -2.60 0.64 -16.06
N VAL A 87 -3.40 1.67 -15.84
CA VAL A 87 -4.64 1.59 -15.08
C VAL A 87 -5.81 1.74 -16.04
N ARG A 88 -6.73 0.76 -16.02
CA ARG A 88 -7.89 0.77 -16.88
C ARG A 88 -8.92 1.82 -16.46
N ASN A 89 -9.46 2.52 -17.46
CA ASN A 89 -10.60 3.41 -17.28
C ASN A 89 -11.89 2.60 -17.07
N TRP A 90 -12.67 3.00 -16.07
CA TRP A 90 -14.00 2.49 -15.80
C TRP A 90 -15.04 3.54 -16.12
N THR A 91 -15.99 3.20 -16.99
CA THR A 91 -17.11 4.09 -17.35
C THR A 91 -18.25 3.91 -16.36
N MET A 92 -18.63 4.98 -15.68
CA MET A 92 -19.84 5.04 -14.88
C MET A 92 -20.99 5.55 -15.75
N LYS A 93 -22.12 4.84 -15.77
CA LYS A 93 -23.31 5.17 -16.56
C LYS A 93 -24.55 5.18 -15.68
N PHE A 94 -25.17 6.34 -15.52
CA PHE A 94 -26.48 6.45 -14.89
C PHE A 94 -27.55 6.13 -15.90
N GLN A 95 -28.42 5.17 -15.59
CA GLN A 95 -29.44 4.66 -16.51
C GLN A 95 -30.76 4.36 -15.79
N VAL A 96 -31.87 4.56 -16.51
CA VAL A 96 -33.19 4.10 -16.04
C VAL A 96 -33.25 2.58 -15.99
N ALA A 97 -34.10 2.03 -15.12
CA ALA A 97 -34.18 0.60 -14.85
C ALA A 97 -34.32 -0.27 -16.12
N ALA A 98 -35.10 0.17 -17.11
CA ALA A 98 -35.33 -0.53 -18.37
C ALA A 98 -34.07 -0.68 -19.26
N LYS A 99 -33.02 0.12 -19.04
CA LYS A 99 -31.76 0.08 -19.81
C LYS A 99 -30.64 -0.62 -19.06
N LEU A 100 -30.85 -0.99 -17.80
CA LEU A 100 -29.84 -1.66 -16.98
C LEU A 100 -29.70 -3.14 -17.40
N PRO A 101 -28.46 -3.67 -17.51
CA PRO A 101 -28.26 -5.07 -17.86
C PRO A 101 -28.68 -5.99 -16.71
N ASP A 102 -29.19 -7.18 -17.00
CA ASP A 102 -29.67 -8.11 -15.97
C ASP A 102 -28.60 -8.52 -14.96
N CYS A 103 -29.00 -8.63 -13.70
CA CYS A 103 -28.13 -9.12 -12.63
C CYS A 103 -27.95 -10.63 -12.74
N ILE A 104 -26.75 -11.07 -13.11
CA ILE A 104 -26.39 -12.50 -13.10
C ILE A 104 -26.11 -12.97 -11.68
N ARG A 105 -25.47 -12.12 -10.86
CA ARG A 105 -25.21 -12.41 -9.45
C ARG A 105 -25.42 -11.18 -8.59
N LYS A 106 -26.19 -11.33 -7.51
CA LYS A 106 -26.47 -10.26 -6.55
C LYS A 106 -25.72 -10.50 -5.25
N PHE A 107 -25.19 -9.44 -4.65
CA PHE A 107 -24.50 -9.47 -3.37
C PHE A 107 -25.15 -8.50 -2.40
N SER A 108 -25.42 -8.97 -1.17
CA SER A 108 -25.96 -8.16 -0.08
C SER A 108 -24.87 -7.40 0.71
N ILE A 109 -23.61 -7.68 0.42
CA ILE A 109 -22.44 -7.04 1.05
C ILE A 109 -21.83 -6.00 0.11
N PRO A 110 -21.19 -4.93 0.64
CA PRO A 110 -20.60 -3.88 -0.18
C PRO A 110 -19.38 -4.37 -0.95
N ALA A 111 -19.04 -3.69 -2.04
CA ALA A 111 -17.82 -3.93 -2.81
C ALA A 111 -16.83 -2.75 -2.79
N VAL A 112 -15.54 -3.06 -2.92
CA VAL A 112 -14.46 -2.10 -3.19
C VAL A 112 -13.79 -2.49 -4.50
N LEU A 113 -13.90 -1.63 -5.52
CA LEU A 113 -13.25 -1.80 -6.82
C LEU A 113 -11.95 -1.00 -6.87
N PHE A 114 -10.82 -1.69 -7.08
CA PHE A 114 -9.50 -1.07 -7.22
C PHE A 114 -8.64 -1.77 -8.27
N SER A 115 -7.66 -1.06 -8.82
CA SER A 115 -6.70 -1.57 -9.79
C SER A 115 -5.40 -2.02 -9.14
N THR A 116 -4.77 -3.07 -9.69
CA THR A 116 -3.37 -3.41 -9.40
C THR A 116 -2.42 -3.07 -10.55
N GLY A 117 -2.85 -2.30 -11.55
CA GLY A 117 -2.09 -2.08 -12.78
C GLY A 117 -0.84 -1.19 -12.64
N GLY A 118 -0.96 -0.05 -11.93
CA GLY A 118 0.05 1.03 -11.88
C GLY A 118 1.49 0.61 -11.54
N PHE A 119 1.92 0.82 -10.30
CA PHE A 119 3.29 0.49 -9.85
C PHE A 119 3.34 -0.73 -8.91
N SER A 120 2.29 -1.57 -8.93
CA SER A 120 2.27 -2.80 -8.13
C SER A 120 3.49 -3.69 -8.43
N GLY A 121 3.99 -4.36 -7.39
CA GLY A 121 5.20 -5.17 -7.46
C GLY A 121 6.47 -4.42 -7.02
N ASN A 122 6.45 -3.09 -6.99
CA ASN A 122 7.49 -2.32 -6.31
C ASN A 122 7.15 -2.21 -4.81
N PRO A 123 8.03 -2.61 -3.87
CA PRO A 123 7.72 -2.60 -2.44
C PRO A 123 7.26 -1.25 -1.89
N TYR A 124 7.78 -0.13 -2.39
CA TYR A 124 7.34 1.18 -1.93
C TYR A 124 5.88 1.44 -2.33
N HIS A 125 5.58 1.25 -3.61
CA HIS A 125 4.24 1.46 -4.18
C HIS A 125 3.21 0.44 -3.68
N ASP A 126 3.63 -0.81 -3.46
CA ASP A 126 2.80 -1.85 -2.84
C ASP A 126 2.19 -1.33 -1.52
N PHE A 127 2.99 -0.68 -0.67
CA PHE A 127 2.48 -0.13 0.58
C PHE A 127 1.84 1.25 0.42
N SER A 128 2.51 2.18 -0.24
CA SER A 128 2.09 3.59 -0.30
C SER A 128 0.81 3.79 -1.12
N ASP A 129 0.66 3.03 -2.22
CA ASP A 129 -0.39 3.25 -3.21
C ASP A 129 -1.50 2.19 -3.11
N LEU A 130 -1.22 1.04 -2.52
CA LEU A 130 -2.19 -0.05 -2.42
C LEU A 130 -2.52 -0.44 -0.98
N LEU A 131 -1.60 -1.04 -0.22
CA LEU A 131 -1.96 -1.66 1.07
C LEU A 131 -2.45 -0.66 2.12
N ILE A 132 -1.81 0.50 2.25
CA ILE A 132 -2.25 1.55 3.20
C ILE A 132 -3.60 2.14 2.76
N PRO A 133 -3.79 2.58 1.50
CA PRO A 133 -5.10 3.01 1.00
C PRO A 133 -6.19 1.93 1.10
N LEU A 134 -5.85 0.67 0.85
CA LEU A 134 -6.77 -0.46 0.96
C LEU A 134 -7.19 -0.68 2.40
N TYR A 135 -6.25 -0.66 3.34
CA TYR A 135 -6.55 -0.66 4.78
C TYR A 135 -7.50 0.49 5.13
N LEU A 136 -7.16 1.73 4.77
CA LEU A 136 -8.00 2.90 5.07
C LEU A 136 -9.42 2.77 4.50
N THR A 137 -9.56 2.20 3.30
CA THR A 137 -10.83 2.02 2.61
C THR A 137 -11.66 0.88 3.18
N ALA A 138 -11.02 -0.25 3.50
CA ALA A 138 -11.67 -1.50 3.89
C ALA A 138 -12.06 -1.56 5.38
N ARG A 139 -11.27 -0.92 6.26
CA ARG A 139 -11.44 -1.03 7.70
C ARG A 139 -12.84 -0.66 8.23
N PRO A 140 -13.53 0.38 7.72
CA PRO A 140 -14.89 0.71 8.14
C PRO A 140 -15.93 -0.39 7.92
N PHE A 141 -15.65 -1.36 7.05
CA PHE A 141 -16.59 -2.46 6.73
C PHE A 141 -16.42 -3.69 7.63
N ASN A 142 -15.46 -3.68 8.56
CA ASN A 142 -15.21 -4.76 9.52
C ASN A 142 -15.22 -6.16 8.86
N GLN A 143 -14.38 -6.34 7.83
CA GLN A 143 -14.23 -7.58 7.05
C GLN A 143 -15.44 -8.01 6.20
N THR A 144 -16.55 -7.27 6.21
CA THR A 144 -17.77 -7.58 5.45
C THR A 144 -17.84 -6.73 4.19
N LEU A 145 -16.97 -7.05 3.22
CA LEU A 145 -16.93 -6.42 1.90
C LEU A 145 -16.35 -7.38 0.86
N LEU A 146 -16.63 -7.19 -0.42
CA LEU A 146 -15.96 -7.89 -1.53
C LEU A 146 -14.92 -7.00 -2.20
N PHE A 147 -13.72 -7.54 -2.41
CA PHE A 147 -12.72 -6.89 -3.25
C PHE A 147 -12.95 -7.27 -4.72
N LEU A 148 -13.20 -6.26 -5.56
CA LEU A 148 -13.21 -6.39 -7.01
C LEU A 148 -11.89 -5.81 -7.52
N VAL A 149 -11.05 -6.64 -8.13
CA VAL A 149 -9.72 -6.23 -8.60
C VAL A 149 -9.70 -6.22 -10.11
N THR A 150 -9.40 -5.04 -10.68
CA THR A 150 -9.14 -4.82 -12.11
C THR A 150 -7.63 -4.65 -12.35
N ASP A 151 -7.19 -4.79 -13.59
CA ASP A 151 -5.77 -4.90 -13.97
C ASP A 151 -5.06 -5.93 -13.08
N SER A 152 -5.73 -7.07 -12.86
CA SER A 152 -5.43 -7.95 -11.73
C SER A 152 -4.12 -8.73 -11.90
N HIS A 153 -3.14 -8.41 -11.07
CA HIS A 153 -1.84 -9.09 -11.02
C HIS A 153 -1.88 -10.27 -10.04
N ARG A 154 -1.94 -11.50 -10.56
CA ARG A 154 -2.04 -12.73 -9.74
C ARG A 154 -0.92 -12.86 -8.70
N SER A 155 0.31 -12.52 -9.07
CA SER A 155 1.47 -12.56 -8.18
C SER A 155 1.32 -11.58 -7.01
N TRP A 156 0.78 -10.38 -7.24
CA TRP A 156 0.52 -9.39 -6.20
C TRP A 156 -0.54 -9.87 -5.20
N ILE A 157 -1.65 -10.40 -5.71
CA ILE A 157 -2.73 -10.98 -4.89
C ILE A 157 -2.19 -12.14 -4.04
N SER A 158 -1.39 -13.03 -4.62
CA SER A 158 -0.78 -14.14 -3.89
C SER A 158 0.20 -13.66 -2.82
N LYS A 159 1.02 -12.65 -3.13
CA LYS A 159 2.03 -12.09 -2.20
C LYS A 159 1.37 -11.47 -0.96
N PHE A 160 0.24 -10.78 -1.14
CA PHE A 160 -0.46 -10.06 -0.07
C PHE A 160 -1.75 -10.75 0.40
N LYS A 161 -1.95 -12.01 0.04
CA LYS A 161 -3.11 -12.82 0.44
C LYS A 161 -3.43 -12.73 1.95
N PRO A 162 -2.45 -12.85 2.88
CA PRO A 162 -2.75 -12.72 4.32
C PRO A 162 -3.36 -11.37 4.71
N ILE A 163 -2.92 -10.27 4.09
CA ILE A 163 -3.47 -8.93 4.34
C ILE A 163 -4.89 -8.83 3.77
N LEU A 164 -5.11 -9.33 2.55
CA LEU A 164 -6.42 -9.29 1.90
C LEU A 164 -7.47 -10.09 2.69
N GLU A 165 -7.12 -11.29 3.15
CA GLU A 165 -7.98 -12.15 3.98
C GLU A 165 -8.23 -11.56 5.38
N ARG A 166 -7.30 -10.75 5.91
CA ARG A 166 -7.52 -10.04 7.17
C ARG A 166 -8.39 -8.79 7.00
N LEU A 167 -8.46 -8.22 5.80
CA LEU A 167 -9.32 -7.08 5.48
C LEU A 167 -10.71 -7.47 5.01
N SER A 168 -10.89 -8.69 4.49
CA SER A 168 -12.18 -9.25 4.09
C SER A 168 -12.23 -10.75 4.32
N LYS A 169 -13.36 -11.24 4.86
CA LYS A 169 -13.65 -12.68 5.00
C LYS A 169 -14.07 -13.35 3.69
N HIS A 170 -14.11 -12.61 2.58
CA HIS A 170 -14.58 -13.06 1.28
C HIS A 170 -13.45 -13.10 0.26
N ASP A 171 -13.52 -14.05 -0.67
CA ASP A 171 -12.54 -14.18 -1.74
C ASP A 171 -12.47 -12.95 -2.63
N VAL A 172 -11.25 -12.61 -3.03
CA VAL A 172 -10.99 -11.53 -3.98
C VAL A 172 -11.47 -11.94 -5.38
N ILE A 173 -12.25 -11.08 -6.01
CA ILE A 173 -12.76 -11.29 -7.36
C ILE A 173 -11.88 -10.53 -8.34
N ASN A 174 -11.16 -11.26 -9.21
CA ASN A 174 -10.64 -10.68 -10.44
C ASN A 174 -11.83 -10.36 -11.36
N ILE A 175 -12.12 -9.07 -11.54
CA ILE A 175 -13.30 -8.63 -12.29
C ILE A 175 -13.07 -8.63 -13.81
N ASP A 176 -11.81 -8.54 -14.26
CA ASP A 176 -11.48 -8.45 -15.70
C ASP A 176 -11.83 -9.73 -16.46
N LYS A 177 -11.82 -10.88 -15.77
CA LYS A 177 -12.12 -12.21 -16.34
C LYS A 177 -13.60 -12.58 -16.27
N ARG A 178 -14.48 -11.64 -15.87
CA ARG A 178 -15.91 -11.92 -15.65
C ARG A 178 -16.74 -11.29 -16.77
N ASP A 179 -17.43 -12.16 -17.48
CA ASP A 179 -18.48 -11.79 -18.45
C ASP A 179 -19.85 -11.61 -17.76
N GLN A 180 -19.94 -11.91 -16.46
CA GLN A 180 -21.16 -11.77 -15.68
C GLN A 180 -21.32 -10.37 -15.09
N VAL A 181 -22.55 -9.88 -15.05
CA VAL A 181 -22.93 -8.64 -14.37
C VAL A 181 -23.11 -8.93 -12.88
N LEU A 182 -22.31 -8.27 -12.05
CA LEU A 182 -22.35 -8.38 -10.59
C LEU A 182 -23.10 -7.18 -10.00
N CYS A 183 -24.09 -7.43 -9.14
CA CYS A 183 -24.96 -6.40 -8.59
C CYS A 183 -24.77 -6.21 -7.09
N PHE A 184 -24.74 -4.95 -6.66
CA PHE A 184 -24.47 -4.53 -5.28
C PHE A 184 -25.41 -3.40 -4.88
N ALA A 185 -25.71 -3.32 -3.57
CA ALA A 185 -26.43 -2.18 -2.99
C ALA A 185 -25.49 -1.01 -2.63
N ARG A 186 -24.18 -1.28 -2.48
CA ARG A 186 -23.16 -0.29 -2.13
C ARG A 186 -21.80 -0.66 -2.71
N THR A 187 -21.15 0.30 -3.36
CA THR A 187 -19.82 0.10 -3.93
C THR A 187 -18.94 1.33 -3.71
N THR A 188 -17.68 1.10 -3.34
CA THR A 188 -16.62 2.12 -3.35
C THR A 188 -15.71 1.89 -4.55
N ILE A 189 -15.52 2.90 -5.40
CA ILE A 189 -14.65 2.84 -6.57
C ILE A 189 -13.40 3.67 -6.29
N GLY A 190 -12.22 3.06 -6.44
CA GLY A 190 -10.95 3.64 -6.02
C GLY A 190 -10.63 3.38 -4.55
N LEU A 191 -9.42 3.77 -4.15
CA LEU A 191 -8.94 3.64 -2.78
C LEU A 191 -8.76 5.02 -2.16
N LYS A 192 -9.23 5.18 -0.92
CA LYS A 192 -8.98 6.38 -0.12
C LYS A 192 -7.49 6.48 0.21
N ALA A 193 -6.84 7.55 -0.23
CA ALA A 193 -5.48 7.90 0.17
C ALA A 193 -5.46 9.28 0.84
N HIS A 194 -4.51 9.49 1.77
CA HIS A 194 -4.16 10.81 2.27
C HIS A 194 -2.97 11.37 1.48
N ASP A 195 -2.81 12.70 1.47
CA ASP A 195 -1.82 13.38 0.63
C ASP A 195 -0.36 12.97 0.90
N GLU A 196 -0.04 12.60 2.14
CA GLU A 196 1.28 12.09 2.49
C GLU A 196 1.40 10.57 2.22
N GLU A 197 2.55 10.18 1.69
CA GLU A 197 2.85 8.77 1.37
C GLU A 197 3.39 8.03 2.59
N LEU A 198 3.12 6.72 2.67
CA LEU A 198 3.46 5.87 3.84
C LEU A 198 2.97 6.42 5.20
N SER A 199 1.94 7.27 5.17
CA SER A 199 1.37 7.96 6.32
C SER A 199 -0.15 7.77 6.35
N LEU A 200 -0.74 7.96 7.54
CA LEU A 200 -2.17 8.06 7.72
C LEU A 200 -2.47 9.20 8.70
N ASN A 201 -3.36 10.12 8.30
CA ASN A 201 -3.82 11.24 9.11
C ASN A 201 -4.96 10.80 10.05
N PRO A 202 -4.72 10.69 11.37
CA PRO A 202 -5.75 10.27 12.32
C PRO A 202 -6.83 11.34 12.56
N SER A 203 -6.66 12.57 12.08
CA SER A 203 -7.66 13.64 12.19
C SER A 203 -8.75 13.56 11.12
N GLN A 204 -8.60 12.68 10.12
CA GLN A 204 -9.57 12.48 9.04
C GLN A 204 -10.23 11.11 9.18
N PHE A 205 -11.55 11.05 8.99
CA PHE A 205 -12.29 9.78 9.00
C PHE A 205 -11.67 8.79 7.99
N PRO A 206 -11.46 7.51 8.34
CA PRO A 206 -11.91 6.79 9.54
C PRO A 206 -10.99 6.84 10.78
N TYR A 207 -10.17 7.88 10.94
CA TYR A 207 -9.39 8.19 12.15
C TYR A 207 -8.32 7.12 12.49
N TYR A 208 -7.74 6.49 11.46
CA TYR A 208 -6.60 5.58 11.64
C TYR A 208 -5.29 6.33 11.45
N SER A 209 -4.29 5.87 12.21
CA SER A 209 -2.90 6.30 12.10
C SER A 209 -2.04 5.18 11.52
N ILE A 210 -0.81 5.49 11.12
CA ILE A 210 0.13 4.48 10.60
C ILE A 210 0.49 3.43 11.67
N LYS A 211 0.42 3.79 12.96
CA LYS A 211 0.57 2.84 14.08
C LYS A 211 -0.51 1.75 14.07
N HIS A 212 -1.76 2.12 13.82
CA HIS A 212 -2.86 1.14 13.69
C HIS A 212 -2.63 0.20 12.50
N PHE A 213 -2.12 0.72 11.38
CA PHE A 213 -1.75 -0.12 10.24
C PHE A 213 -0.61 -1.09 10.58
N ARG A 214 0.44 -0.64 11.28
CA ARG A 214 1.52 -1.52 11.78
C ARG A 214 1.01 -2.61 12.72
N GLN A 215 0.12 -2.28 13.66
CA GLN A 215 -0.52 -3.26 14.56
C GLN A 215 -1.35 -4.29 13.78
N PHE A 216 -2.05 -3.84 12.72
CA PHE A 216 -2.74 -4.72 11.81
C PHE A 216 -1.78 -5.70 11.11
N LEU A 217 -0.62 -5.23 10.64
CA LEU A 217 0.41 -6.10 10.05
C LEU A 217 0.99 -7.08 11.09
N GLN A 218 1.28 -6.62 12.30
CA GLN A 218 1.75 -7.46 13.41
C GLN A 218 0.79 -8.62 13.68
N THR A 219 -0.50 -8.32 13.76
CA THR A 219 -1.53 -9.35 13.96
C THR A 219 -1.64 -10.28 12.74
N THR A 220 -1.60 -9.72 11.52
CA THR A 220 -1.74 -10.49 10.27
C THR A 220 -0.64 -11.53 10.10
N TYR A 221 0.60 -11.17 10.45
CA TYR A 221 1.76 -12.05 10.29
C TYR A 221 2.19 -12.76 11.58
N SER A 222 1.42 -12.60 12.67
CA SER A 222 1.74 -13.14 14.00
C SER A 222 3.16 -12.77 14.44
N LEU A 223 3.47 -11.47 14.37
CA LEU A 223 4.77 -10.93 14.74
C LEU A 223 4.90 -10.91 16.26
N GLU A 224 6.01 -11.43 16.77
CA GLU A 224 6.23 -11.64 18.20
C GLU A 224 6.64 -10.34 18.92
N ARG A 225 7.35 -9.44 18.23
CA ARG A 225 7.89 -8.22 18.84
C ARG A 225 7.04 -7.01 18.50
N THR A 226 6.59 -6.34 19.55
CA THR A 226 5.94 -5.03 19.47
C THR A 226 6.94 -3.90 19.63
N SER A 227 7.97 -4.09 20.46
CA SER A 227 9.04 -3.13 20.71
C SER A 227 10.42 -3.80 20.76
N ILE A 228 11.48 -3.03 20.53
CA ILE A 228 12.84 -3.54 20.72
C ILE A 228 13.09 -4.06 22.14
N ASN A 229 12.39 -3.49 23.14
CA ASN A 229 12.50 -3.85 24.56
C ASN A 229 11.94 -5.25 24.90
N ASP A 230 11.23 -5.90 23.97
CA ASP A 230 10.67 -7.25 24.18
C ASP A 230 11.77 -8.33 24.21
N ARG A 231 13.01 -7.99 23.84
CA ARG A 231 14.20 -8.86 23.99
C ARG A 231 14.99 -8.48 25.23
N LEU A 232 15.66 -9.48 25.81
CA LEU A 232 16.62 -9.26 26.90
C LEU A 232 17.69 -8.26 26.45
N ARG A 233 17.84 -7.18 27.23
CA ARG A 233 18.83 -6.11 27.01
C ARG A 233 20.28 -6.60 26.99
N SER A 234 20.55 -7.78 27.56
CA SER A 234 21.88 -8.42 27.54
C SER A 234 22.27 -8.99 26.18
N THR A 235 21.35 -9.07 25.22
CA THR A 235 21.63 -9.59 23.87
C THR A 235 22.20 -8.52 22.96
N ARG A 236 23.11 -8.90 22.05
CA ARG A 236 23.61 -7.98 21.02
C ARG A 236 22.45 -7.54 20.10
N PRO A 237 22.31 -6.22 19.83
CA PRO A 237 21.30 -5.73 18.90
C PRO A 237 21.54 -6.29 17.49
N ARG A 238 20.48 -6.70 16.82
CA ARG A 238 20.53 -7.28 15.48
C ARG A 238 20.35 -6.21 14.41
N MET A 239 21.24 -6.21 13.44
CA MET A 239 21.27 -5.22 12.37
C MET A 239 21.15 -5.88 11.00
N LEU A 240 20.20 -5.41 10.17
CA LEU A 240 20.17 -5.71 8.74
C LEU A 240 21.01 -4.70 7.96
N ILE A 241 21.75 -5.18 6.98
CA ILE A 241 22.20 -4.36 5.85
C ILE A 241 21.49 -4.91 4.60
N ILE A 242 20.63 -4.09 4.00
CA ILE A 242 19.90 -4.45 2.78
C ILE A 242 20.84 -4.37 1.58
N SER A 243 21.12 -5.53 0.99
CA SER A 243 21.91 -5.65 -0.23
C SER A 243 21.10 -5.30 -1.46
N ARG A 244 21.77 -4.74 -2.47
CA ARG A 244 21.16 -4.35 -3.75
C ARG A 244 22.06 -4.78 -4.90
N LYS A 245 21.49 -5.43 -5.91
CA LYS A 245 22.26 -6.00 -7.05
C LYS A 245 22.22 -5.18 -8.34
N ASN A 246 21.20 -4.35 -8.52
CA ASN A 246 20.92 -3.73 -9.83
C ASN A 246 21.24 -2.23 -9.88
N THR A 247 20.68 -1.44 -8.94
CA THR A 247 20.89 0.01 -8.89
C THR A 247 21.12 0.46 -7.47
N ARG A 248 21.93 1.51 -7.30
CA ARG A 248 22.36 2.01 -5.98
C ARG A 248 22.99 0.89 -5.16
N VAL A 249 23.92 0.17 -5.79
CA VAL A 249 24.66 -0.93 -5.17
C VAL A 249 25.48 -0.39 -4.01
N PHE A 250 25.44 -1.09 -2.88
CA PHE A 250 26.25 -0.79 -1.71
C PHE A 250 27.58 -1.54 -1.81
N LYS A 251 28.59 -0.92 -2.44
CA LYS A 251 29.80 -1.61 -2.93
C LYS A 251 30.63 -2.27 -1.84
N ASN A 252 30.72 -1.66 -0.66
CA ASN A 252 31.51 -2.17 0.45
C ASN A 252 30.64 -2.63 1.65
N GLU A 253 29.45 -3.17 1.39
CA GLU A 253 28.56 -3.68 2.43
C GLU A 253 29.23 -4.71 3.36
N GLY A 254 30.18 -5.50 2.85
CA GLY A 254 30.95 -6.47 3.65
C GLY A 254 31.89 -5.82 4.66
N GLU A 255 32.49 -4.67 4.32
CA GLU A 255 33.35 -3.91 5.23
C GLU A 255 32.50 -3.20 6.30
N VAL A 256 31.37 -2.63 5.88
CA VAL A 256 30.38 -2.03 6.80
C VAL A 256 29.83 -3.08 7.75
N ALA A 257 29.58 -4.30 7.28
CA ALA A 257 29.14 -5.40 8.12
C ALA A 257 30.20 -5.80 9.16
N LYS A 258 31.48 -5.87 8.77
CA LYS A 258 32.60 -6.10 9.69
C LYS A 258 32.69 -4.99 10.74
N LEU A 259 32.57 -3.73 10.33
CA LEU A 259 32.53 -2.58 11.24
C LEU A 259 31.38 -2.70 12.25
N GLY A 260 30.16 -3.01 11.80
CA GLY A 260 29.01 -3.23 12.66
C GLY A 260 29.23 -4.36 13.68
N LYS A 261 29.80 -5.49 13.25
CA LYS A 261 30.15 -6.60 14.16
C LYS A 261 31.15 -6.18 15.22
N ASN A 262 32.20 -5.43 14.84
CA ASN A 262 33.22 -4.93 15.76
C ASN A 262 32.66 -3.93 16.77
N LEU A 263 31.64 -3.15 16.40
CA LEU A 263 30.94 -2.23 17.29
C LEU A 263 29.94 -2.93 18.22
N GLY A 264 29.66 -4.21 18.01
CA GLY A 264 28.83 -5.03 18.91
C GLY A 264 27.42 -5.34 18.40
N PHE A 265 27.15 -5.16 17.11
CA PHE A 265 25.92 -5.66 16.47
C PHE A 265 26.06 -7.13 16.05
N ASP A 266 24.94 -7.85 16.04
CA ASP A 266 24.80 -9.08 15.27
C ASP A 266 24.30 -8.72 13.87
N VAL A 267 25.18 -8.80 12.86
CA VAL A 267 24.93 -8.24 11.52
C VAL A 267 24.55 -9.32 10.52
N VAL A 268 23.40 -9.12 9.88
CA VAL A 268 22.95 -9.88 8.72
C VAL A 268 22.99 -8.99 7.48
N VAL A 269 23.56 -9.52 6.40
CA VAL A 269 23.61 -8.85 5.09
C VAL A 269 22.76 -9.68 4.13
N GLY A 270 21.86 -9.04 3.41
CA GLY A 270 21.05 -9.76 2.43
C GLY A 270 20.00 -8.92 1.72
N ASP A 271 19.51 -9.48 0.62
CA ASP A 271 18.32 -8.98 -0.08
C ASP A 271 17.05 -9.44 0.63
N ILE A 272 15.93 -8.75 0.39
CA ILE A 272 14.64 -9.04 0.99
C ILE A 272 13.93 -10.14 0.17
N PRO A 273 13.59 -11.30 0.78
CA PRO A 273 12.87 -12.38 0.08
C PRO A 273 11.51 -11.96 -0.50
N CYS A 274 10.97 -12.75 -1.45
CA CYS A 274 9.66 -12.46 -2.03
C CYS A 274 8.47 -12.77 -1.10
N ASN A 275 8.62 -13.72 -0.16
CA ASN A 275 7.53 -14.16 0.72
C ASN A 275 7.33 -13.19 1.90
N MET A 276 6.17 -12.52 1.95
CA MET A 276 5.89 -11.50 2.97
C MET A 276 5.75 -12.03 4.39
N GLY A 277 5.33 -13.28 4.60
CA GLY A 277 5.32 -13.86 5.94
C GLY A 277 6.74 -14.03 6.49
N ILE A 278 7.66 -14.50 5.65
CA ILE A 278 9.08 -14.65 6.01
C ILE A 278 9.72 -13.28 6.25
N VAL A 279 9.50 -12.33 5.33
CA VAL A 279 10.04 -10.96 5.45
C VAL A 279 9.53 -10.26 6.70
N ALA A 280 8.23 -10.33 6.98
CA ALA A 280 7.64 -9.66 8.13
C ALA A 280 8.26 -10.17 9.44
N LYS A 281 8.36 -11.50 9.62
CA LYS A 281 8.98 -12.12 10.80
C LYS A 281 10.47 -11.82 10.88
N PHE A 282 11.19 -11.91 9.77
CA PHE A 282 12.61 -11.62 9.72
C PHE A 282 12.91 -10.18 10.10
N VAL A 283 12.25 -9.19 9.48
CA VAL A 283 12.49 -7.77 9.77
C VAL A 283 12.03 -7.40 11.18
N ASN A 284 10.92 -7.98 11.68
CA ASN A 284 10.47 -7.77 13.06
C ASN A 284 11.49 -8.26 14.11
N SER A 285 12.33 -9.23 13.75
CA SER A 285 13.39 -9.75 14.63
C SER A 285 14.62 -8.85 14.76
N LEU A 286 14.65 -7.69 14.08
CA LEU A 286 15.81 -6.80 14.02
C LEU A 286 15.61 -5.51 14.79
N ASP A 287 16.71 -4.90 15.21
CA ASP A 287 16.75 -3.68 16.03
C ASP A 287 17.22 -2.47 15.21
N VAL A 288 18.04 -2.73 14.18
CA VAL A 288 18.53 -1.73 13.23
C VAL A 288 18.37 -2.25 11.80
N MET A 289 17.94 -1.39 10.88
CA MET A 289 17.92 -1.68 9.45
C MET A 289 18.66 -0.60 8.68
N VAL A 290 19.67 -1.00 7.91
CA VAL A 290 20.51 -0.12 7.10
C VAL A 290 20.28 -0.40 5.63
N GLY A 291 20.16 0.65 4.82
CA GLY A 291 20.17 0.46 3.37
C GLY A 291 20.24 1.76 2.59
N VAL A 292 20.68 1.64 1.34
CA VAL A 292 20.70 2.74 0.38
C VAL A 292 19.26 3.10 -0.01
N HIS A 293 18.96 4.40 -0.03
CA HIS A 293 17.65 4.95 -0.39
C HIS A 293 16.98 4.16 -1.52
N GLY A 294 15.74 3.71 -1.29
CA GLY A 294 14.89 3.06 -2.29
C GLY A 294 13.97 2.01 -1.68
N ALA A 295 13.17 1.36 -2.54
CA ALA A 295 11.97 0.63 -2.14
C ALA A 295 12.17 -0.46 -1.07
N GLY A 296 13.36 -1.07 -0.99
CA GLY A 296 13.68 -2.07 0.04
C GLY A 296 13.56 -1.53 1.48
N LEU A 297 13.76 -0.23 1.69
CA LEU A 297 13.60 0.40 3.02
C LEU A 297 12.14 0.41 3.51
N THR A 298 11.16 0.24 2.62
CA THR A 298 9.74 0.20 2.98
C THR A 298 9.42 -0.95 3.93
N ASN A 299 10.25 -1.99 3.96
CA ASN A 299 10.12 -3.08 4.93
C ASN A 299 10.23 -2.62 6.40
N MET A 300 10.64 -1.36 6.65
CA MET A 300 10.60 -0.73 7.97
C MET A 300 9.23 -0.80 8.66
N VAL A 301 8.14 -0.97 7.88
CA VAL A 301 6.78 -1.18 8.42
C VAL A 301 6.67 -2.41 9.34
N PHE A 302 7.60 -3.37 9.25
CA PHE A 302 7.63 -4.57 10.08
C PHE A 302 8.60 -4.47 11.27
N LEU A 303 9.45 -3.43 11.32
CA LEU A 303 10.35 -3.23 12.45
C LEU A 303 9.55 -2.99 13.74
N PRO A 304 10.00 -3.52 14.89
CA PRO A 304 9.34 -3.25 16.17
C PRO A 304 9.51 -1.78 16.57
N ASP A 305 8.65 -1.30 17.46
CA ASP A 305 8.70 0.09 17.94
C ASP A 305 10.07 0.40 18.58
N ASN A 306 10.54 1.63 18.33
CA ASN A 306 11.86 2.18 18.70
C ASN A 306 13.08 1.60 17.95
N ALA A 307 12.89 0.68 17.00
CA ALA A 307 13.97 0.25 16.12
C ALA A 307 14.50 1.42 15.25
N VAL A 308 15.74 1.30 14.79
CA VAL A 308 16.43 2.35 14.04
C VAL A 308 16.46 2.03 12.56
N LEU A 309 15.97 2.95 11.72
CA LEU A 309 16.23 2.97 10.29
C LEU A 309 17.44 3.86 10.00
N ILE A 310 18.50 3.29 9.43
CA ILE A 310 19.63 4.04 8.88
C ILE A 310 19.48 4.10 7.37
N GLN A 311 19.17 5.28 6.85
CA GLN A 311 19.09 5.52 5.42
C GLN A 311 20.40 6.08 4.90
N ILE A 312 21.07 5.36 4.01
CA ILE A 312 22.17 5.91 3.21
C ILE A 312 21.54 6.73 2.08
N ILE A 313 21.89 8.00 1.98
CA ILE A 313 21.29 9.00 1.09
C ILE A 313 22.31 9.33 0.00
N PRO A 314 22.14 8.80 -1.23
CA PRO A 314 22.92 9.19 -2.40
C PRO A 314 22.77 10.68 -2.73
N LEU A 315 23.71 11.22 -3.50
CA LEU A 315 23.66 12.62 -3.95
C LEU A 315 22.33 12.92 -4.64
N GLY A 316 21.76 14.09 -4.34
CA GLY A 316 20.53 14.59 -4.96
C GLY A 316 19.24 13.98 -4.45
N LEU A 317 19.31 13.01 -3.54
CA LEU A 317 18.13 12.31 -3.00
C LEU A 317 17.72 12.80 -1.61
N GLU A 318 18.27 13.89 -1.09
CA GLU A 318 18.02 14.38 0.26
C GLU A 318 16.55 14.76 0.48
N SER A 319 15.95 15.48 -0.49
CA SER A 319 14.52 15.84 -0.40
C SER A 319 13.62 14.60 -0.44
N SER A 320 13.95 13.63 -1.30
CA SER A 320 13.24 12.35 -1.41
C SER A 320 13.40 11.48 -0.16
N ALA A 321 14.59 11.45 0.44
CA ALA A 321 14.87 10.73 1.67
C ALA A 321 13.98 11.21 2.82
N LYS A 322 13.84 12.54 2.96
CA LYS A 322 12.96 13.14 3.97
C LYS A 322 11.51 12.70 3.81
N ARG A 323 10.96 12.91 2.61
CA ARG A 323 9.55 12.66 2.31
C ARG A 323 9.19 11.18 2.40
N TYR A 324 10.04 10.30 1.88
CA TYR A 324 9.70 8.88 1.74
C TYR A 324 10.06 8.04 2.96
N TYR A 325 11.01 8.47 3.79
CA TYR A 325 11.48 7.64 4.91
C TYR A 325 11.66 8.41 6.22
N GLU A 326 12.25 9.61 6.24
CA GLU A 326 12.42 10.33 7.52
C GLU A 326 11.09 10.64 8.22
N PHE A 327 10.15 11.29 7.52
CA PHE A 327 8.86 11.66 8.12
C PHE A 327 8.01 10.42 8.48
N PRO A 328 7.85 9.42 7.58
CA PRO A 328 7.09 8.21 7.91
C PRO A 328 7.68 7.42 9.09
N THR A 329 9.01 7.36 9.23
CA THR A 329 9.67 6.64 10.34
C THR A 329 9.24 7.23 11.69
N LYS A 330 9.15 8.56 11.81
CA LYS A 330 8.71 9.24 13.04
C LYS A 330 7.26 8.88 13.39
N GLU A 331 6.36 8.92 12.41
CA GLU A 331 4.95 8.55 12.61
C GLU A 331 4.77 7.07 12.96
N MET A 332 5.68 6.21 12.47
CA MET A 332 5.71 4.78 12.75
C MET A 332 6.31 4.42 14.12
N THR A 333 6.64 5.39 14.98
CA THR A 333 7.32 5.14 16.27
C THR A 333 8.67 4.43 16.08
N LEU A 334 9.37 4.78 15.01
CA LEU A 334 10.73 4.33 14.73
C LEU A 334 11.71 5.50 14.89
N ARG A 335 12.98 5.17 15.08
CA ARG A 335 14.07 6.15 15.12
C ARG A 335 14.74 6.22 13.74
N TYR A 336 15.13 7.41 13.29
CA TYR A 336 15.70 7.63 11.97
C TYR A 336 17.10 8.22 12.05
N LEU A 337 18.03 7.67 11.27
CA LEU A 337 19.36 8.23 11.03
C LEU A 337 19.60 8.33 9.52
N GLY A 338 19.91 9.53 9.02
CA GLY A 338 20.27 9.73 7.62
C GLY A 338 21.78 9.89 7.46
N TYR A 339 22.40 9.00 6.69
CA TYR A 339 23.81 9.13 6.29
C TYR A 339 23.91 9.72 4.89
N LYS A 340 24.27 10.99 4.80
CA LYS A 340 24.49 11.66 3.51
C LYS A 340 25.86 11.30 2.95
N VAL A 341 25.87 10.69 1.76
CA VAL A 341 27.13 10.36 1.09
C VAL A 341 27.80 11.64 0.61
N SER A 342 29.12 11.68 0.73
CA SER A 342 29.94 12.70 0.09
C SER A 342 30.14 12.37 -1.39
N VAL A 343 30.69 13.32 -2.16
CA VAL A 343 31.02 13.06 -3.56
C VAL A 343 32.00 11.90 -3.69
N ASN A 344 33.00 11.81 -2.81
CA ASN A 344 34.02 10.75 -2.83
C ASN A 344 33.45 9.34 -2.54
N GLU A 345 32.29 9.26 -1.88
CA GLU A 345 31.60 7.99 -1.62
C GLU A 345 30.64 7.60 -2.74
N SER A 346 30.41 8.48 -3.71
CA SER A 346 29.52 8.26 -4.84
C SER A 346 30.29 7.76 -6.05
N SER A 347 29.76 6.77 -6.75
CA SER A 347 30.31 6.34 -8.05
C SER A 347 30.15 7.39 -9.16
N LEU A 348 29.51 8.52 -8.87
CA LEU A 348 29.48 9.66 -9.79
C LEU A 348 30.82 10.41 -9.79
N PHE A 349 31.62 10.30 -8.72
CA PHE A 349 32.92 10.96 -8.65
C PHE A 349 33.78 10.67 -9.88
N GLY A 350 34.33 11.73 -10.48
CA GLY A 350 35.15 11.65 -11.70
C GLY A 350 34.37 11.44 -13.00
N LYS A 351 33.05 11.16 -12.98
CA LYS A 351 32.23 11.02 -14.21
C LYS A 351 31.79 12.34 -14.81
N TYR A 352 31.75 13.40 -14.00
CA TYR A 352 31.42 14.75 -14.42
C TYR A 352 32.54 15.73 -14.03
N PRO A 353 32.71 16.86 -14.75
CA PRO A 353 33.61 17.94 -14.36
C PRO A 353 33.40 18.37 -12.91
N ALA A 354 34.46 18.78 -12.22
CA ALA A 354 34.40 19.09 -10.77
C ALA A 354 33.40 20.20 -10.42
N ASP A 355 33.17 21.15 -11.34
CA ASP A 355 32.23 22.26 -11.23
C ASP A 355 30.82 21.92 -11.76
N SER A 356 30.58 20.67 -12.17
CA SER A 356 29.30 20.25 -12.75
C SER A 356 28.12 20.49 -11.79
N GLU A 357 27.01 20.96 -12.38
CA GLU A 357 25.71 21.08 -11.72
C GLU A 357 25.25 19.75 -11.09
N VAL A 358 25.73 18.61 -11.61
CA VAL A 358 25.45 17.30 -11.03
C VAL A 358 25.88 17.19 -9.56
N TYR A 359 27.00 17.83 -9.19
CA TYR A 359 27.45 17.85 -7.80
C TYR A 359 26.95 19.08 -7.04
N ARG A 360 26.94 20.24 -7.70
CA ARG A 360 26.63 21.53 -7.06
C ARG A 360 25.14 21.76 -6.81
N ASP A 361 24.28 21.38 -7.74
CA ASP A 361 22.84 21.63 -7.66
C ASP A 361 22.00 20.50 -8.28
N PRO A 362 21.85 19.36 -7.58
CA PRO A 362 20.92 18.31 -8.00
C PRO A 362 19.47 18.77 -8.15
N GLY A 363 19.07 19.86 -7.50
CA GLY A 363 17.74 20.45 -7.61
C GLY A 363 17.48 21.05 -8.99
N ALA A 364 18.48 21.75 -9.55
CA ALA A 364 18.44 22.26 -10.92
C ALA A 364 18.41 21.13 -11.96
N VAL A 365 19.14 20.03 -11.72
CA VAL A 365 19.05 18.83 -12.58
C VAL A 365 17.64 18.27 -12.57
N ARG A 366 16.98 18.23 -11.40
CA ARG A 366 15.58 17.77 -11.27
C ARG A 366 14.59 18.68 -11.99
N SER A 367 14.75 20.01 -11.89
CA SER A 367 13.81 20.96 -12.50
C SER A 367 13.83 20.91 -14.04
N ARG A 368 14.95 20.50 -14.64
CA ARG A 368 15.07 20.27 -16.08
C ARG A 368 14.49 18.94 -16.56
N GLY A 369 14.05 18.06 -15.65
CA GLY A 369 13.30 16.85 -16.00
C GLY A 369 13.62 15.64 -15.12
N TYR A 370 12.56 14.95 -14.69
CA TYR A 370 12.67 13.78 -13.81
C TYR A 370 13.45 12.61 -14.41
N LEU A 371 13.30 12.33 -15.71
CA LEU A 371 13.99 11.20 -16.35
C LEU A 371 15.51 11.34 -16.31
N ARG A 372 16.03 12.54 -16.58
CA ARG A 372 17.47 12.83 -16.48
C ARG A 372 17.95 12.72 -15.04
N PHE A 373 17.22 13.32 -14.10
CA PHE A 373 17.52 13.23 -12.67
C PHE A 373 17.58 11.77 -12.19
N ARG A 374 16.57 10.97 -12.54
CA ARG A 374 16.50 9.56 -12.19
C ARG A 374 17.69 8.79 -12.76
N SER A 375 17.99 8.98 -14.04
CA SER A 375 19.12 8.32 -14.69
C SER A 375 20.43 8.57 -13.94
N ILE A 376 20.71 9.82 -13.58
CA ILE A 376 21.97 10.19 -12.90
C ILE A 376 22.00 9.68 -11.46
N TYR A 377 21.00 10.04 -10.64
CA TYR A 377 21.09 9.88 -9.19
C TYR A 377 20.48 8.59 -8.65
N MET A 378 19.58 7.94 -9.40
CA MET A 378 18.87 6.74 -8.94
C MET A 378 19.33 5.47 -9.65
N ASP A 379 19.64 5.56 -10.94
CA ASP A 379 19.96 4.40 -11.77
C ASP A 379 21.48 4.20 -11.92
N ASN A 380 22.28 5.28 -12.03
CA ASN A 380 23.73 5.20 -12.32
C ASN A 380 24.66 5.67 -11.17
N GLN A 381 24.13 5.69 -9.95
CA GLN A 381 24.86 6.08 -8.74
C GLN A 381 24.87 4.93 -7.73
N ASP A 382 26.01 4.31 -7.56
CA ASP A 382 26.33 3.37 -6.49
C ASP A 382 27.11 4.09 -5.38
N VAL A 383 27.22 3.45 -4.21
CA VAL A 383 27.86 4.04 -3.03
C VAL A 383 28.95 3.16 -2.46
N ASN A 384 30.06 3.77 -2.08
CA ASN A 384 31.17 3.17 -1.35
C ASN A 384 31.42 3.99 -0.08
N ILE A 385 31.03 3.47 1.07
CA ILE A 385 30.91 4.25 2.30
C ILE A 385 32.25 4.39 3.00
N ASP A 386 32.55 5.61 3.44
CA ASP A 386 33.67 5.93 4.33
C ASP A 386 33.40 5.33 5.71
N LEU A 387 34.19 4.32 6.07
CA LEU A 387 34.02 3.58 7.33
C LEU A 387 34.28 4.44 8.56
N ALA A 388 35.19 5.42 8.49
CA ALA A 388 35.51 6.29 9.62
C ALA A 388 34.32 7.21 9.93
N ARG A 389 33.71 7.80 8.90
CA ARG A 389 32.52 8.65 9.04
C ARG A 389 31.28 7.83 9.41
N PHE A 390 31.12 6.66 8.81
CA PHE A 390 29.94 5.82 9.08
C PHE A 390 29.96 5.19 10.47
N LYS A 391 31.14 4.99 11.07
CA LYS A 391 31.30 4.52 12.45
C LYS A 391 30.48 5.36 13.44
N ASP A 392 30.49 6.67 13.31
CA ASP A 392 29.74 7.57 14.20
C ASP A 392 28.23 7.37 14.08
N THR A 393 27.74 7.10 12.87
CA THR A 393 26.33 6.78 12.63
C THR A 393 25.94 5.45 13.29
N LEU A 394 26.79 4.43 13.19
CA LEU A 394 26.57 3.13 13.84
C LEU A 394 26.66 3.21 15.38
N LEU A 395 27.55 4.02 15.93
CA LEU A 395 27.64 4.26 17.38
C LEU A 395 26.39 4.95 17.91
N ASN A 396 25.87 5.94 17.18
CA ASN A 396 24.60 6.59 17.52
C ASN A 396 23.44 5.57 17.45
N ALA A 397 23.36 4.76 16.39
CA ALA A 397 22.36 3.70 16.30
C ALA A 397 22.44 2.72 17.47
N LEU A 398 23.65 2.35 17.90
CA LEU A 398 23.88 1.43 19.02
C LEU A 398 23.40 2.03 20.34
N GLN A 399 23.67 3.31 20.58
CA GLN A 399 23.17 4.04 21.75
C GLN A 399 21.63 4.06 21.74
N LEU A 400 21.02 4.33 20.58
CA LEU A 400 19.57 4.40 20.46
C LEU A 400 18.88 3.06 20.76
N VAL A 401 19.44 1.92 20.33
CA VAL A 401 18.82 0.61 20.57
C VAL A 401 19.15 0.00 21.94
N ARG A 402 20.12 0.55 22.66
CA ARG A 402 20.47 0.13 24.04
C ARG A 402 19.77 0.96 25.12
N ASN A 403 19.30 2.16 24.77
CA ASN A 403 18.52 3.07 25.62
C ASN A 403 17.01 2.82 25.46
#